data_AF-A0A439LVN8-F1
#
_entry.id   AF-A0A439LVN8-F1
#
_cell.length_a   1.000
_cell.length_b   1.000
_cell.length_c   1.000
_cell.angle_alpha   90.00
_cell.angle_beta   90.00
_cell.angle_gamma   90.00
#
_symmetry.space_group_name_H-M   'P 1'
#
loop_
_entity.id
_entity.type
_entity.pdbx_description
1 polymer ?
#
loop_
_entity_poly.entity_id
_entity_poly.type
_entity_poly.pdbx_seq_one_letter_code
_entity_poly.pdbx_strand_id
1 'polypeptide(L)' 'VDLLYLCGGGIVSHPDGPGAGVRAVQQAWRAAVDGIPLAKFALSHPELARSIEKFGDGKAA' A
#
# COMPACT_ATOMS: atom_id res chain seq x y z
N VAL A 1 14.84 10.37 0.96
CA VAL A 1 14.67 11.17 -0.27
C VAL A 1 13.33 11.87 -0.19
N ASP A 2 13.25 13.10 -0.68
CA ASP A 2 12.02 13.90 -0.62
C ASP A 2 11.29 13.77 -1.96
N LEU A 3 10.28 12.92 -1.98
CA LEU A 3 9.51 12.58 -3.19
C LEU A 3 8.02 12.81 -2.97
N LEU A 4 7.32 13.13 -4.07
CA LEU A 4 5.87 13.14 -4.13
C LEU A 4 5.37 11.95 -4.95
N TYR A 5 4.67 11.02 -4.30
CA TYR A 5 4.09 9.85 -4.96
C TYR A 5 2.59 10.08 -5.20
N LEU A 6 2.21 10.23 -6.48
CA LEU A 6 0.86 10.57 -6.92
C LEU A 6 0.06 9.32 -7.26
N CYS A 7 -0.57 8.70 -6.26
CA CYS A 7 -1.23 7.41 -6.42
C CYS A 7 -2.60 7.46 -7.14
N GLY A 8 -3.18 8.64 -7.33
CA GLY A 8 -4.45 8.85 -8.04
C GLY A 8 -5.57 7.90 -7.58
N GLY A 9 -6.19 7.23 -8.55
CA GLY A 9 -7.26 6.24 -8.34
C GLY A 9 -6.90 5.12 -7.34
N GLY A 10 -5.61 4.74 -7.26
CA GLY A 10 -5.17 3.65 -6.38
C GLY A 10 -5.43 3.89 -4.89
N ILE A 11 -5.43 5.16 -4.43
CA ILE A 11 -5.79 5.49 -3.03
C ILE A 11 -7.28 5.28 -2.81
N VAL A 12 -8.11 5.83 -3.70
CA VAL A 12 -9.56 5.85 -3.54
C VAL A 12 -10.19 4.47 -3.75
N SER A 13 -9.54 3.61 -4.53
CA SER A 13 -9.98 2.23 -4.81
C SER A 13 -9.62 1.24 -3.70
N HIS A 14 -8.99 1.67 -2.60
CA HIS A 14 -8.69 0.79 -1.48
C HIS A 14 -9.98 0.16 -0.92
N PRO A 15 -10.02 -1.17 -0.64
CA PRO A 15 -11.23 -1.86 -0.19
C PRO A 15 -11.89 -1.23 1.05
N ASP A 16 -11.06 -0.74 1.96
CA ASP A 16 -11.49 -0.13 3.22
C ASP A 16 -11.50 1.42 3.19
N GLY A 17 -11.53 2.00 1.98
CA GLY A 17 -11.71 3.43 1.72
C GLY A 17 -10.42 4.27 1.61
N PRO A 18 -10.52 5.55 1.17
CA PRO A 18 -9.36 6.37 0.80
C PRO A 18 -8.33 6.56 1.91
N GLY A 19 -8.79 6.71 3.17
CA GLY A 19 -7.89 6.84 4.31
C GLY A 19 -7.04 5.59 4.55
N ALA A 20 -7.58 4.41 4.29
CA ALA A 20 -6.82 3.17 4.33
C ALA A 20 -5.83 3.07 3.16
N GLY A 21 -6.21 3.55 1.97
CA GLY A 21 -5.30 3.67 0.82
C GLY A 21 -4.06 4.53 1.13
N VAL A 22 -4.26 5.71 1.76
CA VAL A 22 -3.13 6.56 2.20
C VAL A 22 -2.22 5.80 3.15
N ARG A 23 -2.79 5.12 4.15
CA ARG A 23 -2.00 4.33 5.12
C ARG A 23 -1.24 3.19 4.46
N ALA A 24 -1.86 2.46 3.53
CA ALA A 24 -1.21 1.38 2.81
C ALA A 24 0.03 1.86 2.02
N VAL A 25 -0.07 3.00 1.34
CA VAL A 25 1.06 3.62 0.62
C VAL A 25 2.19 4.02 1.57
N GLN A 26 1.85 4.65 2.70
CA GLN A 26 2.83 5.01 3.72
C GLN A 26 3.53 3.78 4.33
N GLN A 27 2.77 2.71 4.57
CA GLN A 27 3.28 1.43 5.07
C GLN A 27 4.21 0.75 4.04
N ALA A 28 3.82 0.74 2.77
CA ALA A 28 4.65 0.22 1.68
C ALA A 28 5.95 1.01 1.53
N TRP A 29 5.88 2.35 1.59
CA TRP A 29 7.05 3.21 1.55
C TRP A 29 8.00 2.93 2.71
N ARG A 30 7.47 2.81 3.93
CA ARG A 30 8.29 2.50 5.11
C ARG A 30 8.99 1.15 4.98
N ALA A 31 8.26 0.11 4.58
CA ALA A 31 8.85 -1.20 4.33
C ALA A 31 9.98 -1.16 3.29
N ALA A 32 9.79 -0.40 2.20
CA ALA A 32 10.79 -0.23 1.15
C ALA A 32 12.05 0.49 1.66
N VAL A 33 11.89 1.58 2.42
CA VAL A 33 13.01 2.33 3.02
C VAL A 33 13.76 1.49 4.06
N ASP A 34 13.04 0.72 4.88
CA ASP A 34 13.61 -0.12 5.93
C ASP A 34 14.16 -1.46 5.39
N GLY A 35 14.03 -1.74 4.09
CA GLY A 35 14.48 -2.98 3.47
C GLY A 35 13.68 -4.23 3.89
N ILE A 36 12.44 -4.05 4.34
CA ILE A 36 11.56 -5.13 4.79
C ILE A 36 10.69 -5.58 3.61
N PRO A 37 10.64 -6.90 3.29
CA PRO A 37 9.73 -7.39 2.25
C PRO A 37 8.27 -7.03 2.55
N LEU A 38 7.53 -6.51 1.56
CA LEU A 38 6.13 -6.10 1.73
C LEU A 38 5.25 -7.21 2.31
N ALA A 39 5.44 -8.45 1.84
CA ALA A 39 4.71 -9.62 2.34
C ALA A 39 4.92 -9.85 3.85
N LYS A 40 6.12 -9.56 4.37
CA LYS A 40 6.42 -9.64 5.81
C LYS A 40 5.80 -8.46 6.57
N PHE A 41 5.91 -7.25 6.02
CA PHE A 41 5.38 -6.04 6.68
C PHE A 41 3.84 -6.08 6.77
N ALA A 42 3.18 -6.60 5.74
CA ALA A 42 1.74 -6.77 5.66
C ALA A 42 1.14 -7.65 6.78
N LEU A 43 1.92 -8.57 7.37
CA LEU A 43 1.44 -9.46 8.44
C LEU A 43 0.88 -8.72 9.67
N SER A 44 1.33 -7.48 9.89
CA SER A 44 0.89 -6.62 11.01
C SER A 44 0.24 -5.31 10.56
N HIS A 45 0.06 -5.12 9.25
CA HIS A 45 -0.42 -3.89 8.65
C HIS A 45 -1.62 -4.20 7.74
N PRO A 46 -2.85 -4.16 8.27
CA PRO A 46 -4.02 -4.63 7.56
C PRO A 46 -4.30 -3.84 6.28
N GLU A 47 -4.08 -2.53 6.25
CA GLU A 47 -4.30 -1.74 5.04
C GLU A 47 -3.33 -2.14 3.90
N LEU A 48 -2.05 -2.34 4.22
CA LEU A 48 -1.08 -2.87 3.26
C LEU A 48 -1.46 -4.28 2.78
N ALA A 49 -1.85 -5.17 3.70
CA ALA A 49 -2.27 -6.53 3.34
C ALA A 49 -3.45 -6.52 2.36
N ARG A 50 -4.45 -5.69 2.64
CA ARG A 50 -5.67 -5.55 1.82
C ARG A 50 -5.36 -4.93 0.46
N SER A 51 -4.41 -4.01 0.40
CA SER A 51 -3.91 -3.47 -0.87
C SER A 51 -3.20 -4.54 -1.71
N ILE A 52 -2.36 -5.37 -1.10
CA ILE A 52 -1.65 -6.45 -1.81
C ILE A 52 -2.66 -7.51 -2.28
N GLU A 53 -3.62 -7.90 -1.45
CA GLU A 53 -4.69 -8.83 -1.83
C GLU A 53 -5.47 -8.31 -3.04
N LYS A 54 -5.79 -7.01 -3.05
CA LYS A 54 -6.61 -6.39 -4.10
C LYS A 54 -5.86 -6.17 -5.42
N PHE A 55 -4.60 -5.72 -5.36
CA PHE A 55 -3.87 -5.19 -6.52
C PHE A 55 -2.59 -5.96 -6.86
N GLY A 56 -2.15 -6.91 -6.02
CA GLY A 56 -0.84 -7.56 -6.12
C GLY A 56 -0.62 -8.43 -7.35
N ASP A 57 -1.69 -8.80 -8.07
CA ASP A 57 -1.61 -9.55 -9.33
C ASP A 57 -1.68 -8.66 -10.59
N GLY A 58 -1.82 -7.35 -10.41
CA GLY A 58 -1.87 -6.36 -11.49
C GLY A 58 -3.16 -6.34 -12.32
N LYS A 59 -4.18 -7.13 -11.98
CA LYS A 59 -5.43 -7.21 -12.78
C LYS A 59 -6.49 -6.18 -12.39
N ALA A 60 -6.37 -5.61 -11.19
CA ALA A 60 -7.30 -4.64 -10.63
C ALA A 60 -6.82 -3.18 -10.73
N ALA A 61 -5.68 -2.95 -11.39
CA ALA A 61 -5.08 -1.64 -11.63
C ALA A 61 -5.56 -1.03 -12.95
#